data_AF-A0A1I3LK95-F1
#
_entry.id   AF-A0A1I3LK95-F1
#
_cell.length_a   1.000
_cell.length_b   1.000
_cell.length_c   1.000
_cell.angle_alpha   90.00
_cell.angle_beta   90.00
_cell.angle_gamma   90.00
#
_symmetry.space_group_name_H-M   'P 1'
#
loop_
_entity.id
_entity.type
_entity.pdbx_description
1 polymer ?
#
loop_
_entity_poly.entity_id
_entity_poly.type
_entity_poly.pdbx_seq_one_letter_code
_entity_poly.pdbx_strand_id
1 'polypeptide(L)'
;MTRTYTPMDFRLGAVVLRRDFDGDERLGHVEGFGRNATGEAVISVRWEGGGVSMIHPNNVTLDPADWPAPWSEKKCLDKLAQRTREADEAASRARRSSLFGFRIFG
;
A
#
# COMPACT_ATOMS: atom_id res chain seq x y z
N MET A 1 8.18 2.47 -20.98
CA MET A 1 8.15 3.87 -20.53
C MET A 1 8.22 3.83 -19.01
N THR A 2 9.30 4.31 -18.39
CA THR A 2 9.43 4.31 -16.93
C THR A 2 8.56 5.43 -16.38
N ARG A 3 7.44 5.08 -15.77
CA ARG A 3 6.51 6.05 -15.18
C ARG A 3 7.25 6.76 -14.04
N THR A 4 7.36 8.09 -14.11
CA THR A 4 7.94 8.88 -13.02
C THR A 4 6.86 9.08 -11.97
N TYR A 5 7.14 8.66 -10.73
CA TYR A 5 6.27 8.84 -9.60
C TYR A 5 6.81 9.95 -8.70
N THR A 6 5.92 10.80 -8.21
CA THR A 6 6.18 11.75 -7.15
C THR A 6 5.68 11.17 -5.82
N PRO A 7 6.20 11.60 -4.66
CA PRO A 7 5.68 11.13 -3.37
C PRO A 7 4.18 11.41 -3.18
N MET A 8 3.62 12.42 -3.86
CA MET A 8 2.19 12.74 -3.79
C MET A 8 1.29 11.70 -4.48
N ASP A 9 1.85 10.87 -5.36
CA ASP A 9 1.12 9.79 -6.03
C ASP A 9 0.88 8.59 -5.08
N PHE A 10 1.60 8.53 -3.96
CA PHE A 10 1.51 7.47 -2.98
C PHE A 10 0.57 7.86 -1.84
N ARG A 11 -0.14 6.88 -1.30
CA ARG A 11 -0.95 7.03 -0.09
C ARG A 11 -0.38 6.19 1.04
N LEU A 12 -0.59 6.61 2.28
CA LEU A 12 -0.29 5.77 3.44
C LEU A 12 -1.05 4.44 3.32
N GLY A 13 -0.34 3.34 3.55
CA GLY A 13 -0.84 1.98 3.39
C GLY A 13 -0.86 1.46 1.96
N ALA A 14 -0.50 2.27 0.94
CA ALA A 14 -0.41 1.82 -0.43
C ALA A 14 0.63 0.70 -0.57
N VAL A 15 0.29 -0.33 -1.35
CA VAL A 15 1.19 -1.43 -1.66
C VAL A 15 2.12 -0.99 -2.79
N VAL A 16 3.40 -1.25 -2.62
CA VAL A 16 4.42 -0.98 -3.63
C VAL A 16 5.26 -2.23 -3.86
N LEU A 17 5.73 -2.37 -5.10
CA LEU A 17 6.68 -3.39 -5.49
C LEU A 17 8.04 -2.74 -5.75
N ARG A 18 9.09 -3.34 -5.22
CA ARG A 18 10.47 -3.03 -5.64
C ARG A 18 11.09 -4.27 -6.23
N ARG A 19 11.79 -4.09 -7.35
CA ARG A 19 12.71 -5.08 -7.89
C ARG A 19 14.12 -4.69 -7.49
N ASP A 20 14.79 -5.56 -6.76
CA ASP A 20 16.18 -5.39 -6.39
C ASP A 20 17.11 -5.82 -7.54
N PHE A 21 18.39 -5.48 -7.43
CA PHE A 21 19.39 -5.68 -8.50
C PHE A 21 19.58 -7.16 -8.85
N ASP A 22 19.41 -8.04 -7.86
CA ASP A 22 19.48 -9.50 -8.03
C ASP A 22 18.23 -10.10 -8.71
N GLY A 23 17.26 -9.25 -9.09
CA GLY A 23 15.98 -9.68 -9.67
C GLY A 23 14.95 -10.10 -8.63
N ASP A 24 15.30 -10.07 -7.34
CA ASP A 24 14.38 -10.33 -6.24
C ASP A 24 13.32 -9.24 -6.12
N GLU A 25 12.07 -9.67 -5.96
CA GLU A 25 10.92 -8.79 -5.89
C GLU A 25 10.37 -8.73 -4.48
N ARG A 26 10.27 -7.51 -3.94
CA ARG A 26 9.82 -7.25 -2.57
C ARG A 26 8.58 -6.40 -2.59
N LEU A 27 7.55 -6.87 -1.89
CA LEU A 27 6.33 -6.13 -1.64
C LEU A 27 6.44 -5.40 -0.31
N GLY A 28 5.96 -4.17 -0.28
CA GLY A 28 5.93 -3.37 0.94
C GLY A 28 4.76 -2.41 0.98
N HIS A 29 4.59 -1.76 2.12
CA HIS A 29 3.55 -0.77 2.36
C HIS A 29 4.16 0.58 2.69
N VAL A 30 3.64 1.64 2.09
CA VAL A 30 4.05 3.00 2.42
C VAL A 30 3.57 3.34 3.83
N GLU A 31 4.49 3.64 4.75
CA GLU A 31 4.18 4.03 6.13
C GLU A 31 4.40 5.51 6.40
N GLY A 32 5.10 6.22 5.51
CA GLY A 32 5.39 7.63 5.72
C GLY A 32 6.03 8.32 4.53
N PHE A 33 6.16 9.63 4.66
CA PHE A 33 6.78 10.53 3.69
C PHE A 33 7.83 11.37 4.40
N GLY A 34 8.94 11.65 3.73
CA GLY A 34 10.01 12.44 4.30
C GLY A 34 10.92 13.05 3.25
N ARG A 35 12.05 13.58 3.71
CA ARG A 35 13.15 14.02 2.86
C ARG A 35 14.43 13.29 3.25
N ASN A 36 15.27 12.97 2.27
CA ASN A 36 16.60 12.43 2.53
C ASN A 36 17.60 13.55 2.89
N ALA A 37 18.86 13.20 3.13
CA ALA A 37 19.90 14.15 3.50
C ALA A 37 20.21 15.21 2.42
N THR A 38 19.87 14.93 1.15
CA THR A 38 20.03 15.89 0.03
C THR A 38 18.80 16.79 -0.15
N GLY A 39 17.74 16.58 0.63
CA GLY A 39 16.49 17.34 0.56
C GLY A 39 15.47 16.80 -0.44
N GLU A 40 15.76 15.69 -1.11
CA GLU A 40 14.85 15.03 -2.04
C GLU A 40 13.73 14.32 -1.29
N ALA A 41 12.54 14.33 -1.88
CA ALA A 41 11.38 13.70 -1.26
C ALA A 41 11.42 12.18 -1.43
N VAL A 42 11.19 11.47 -0.33
CA VAL A 42 11.27 10.01 -0.24
C VAL A 42 10.06 9.45 0.47
N ILE A 43 9.77 8.17 0.20
CA ILE A 43 8.74 7.39 0.88
C ILE A 43 9.40 6.42 1.85
N SER A 44 8.76 6.22 3.00
CA SER A 44 9.11 5.16 3.94
C SER A 44 8.26 3.94 3.65
N VAL A 45 8.90 2.81 3.37
CA VAL A 45 8.24 1.56 2.99
C VAL A 45 8.60 0.47 3.99
N ARG A 46 7.59 -0.17 4.57
CA ARG A 46 7.75 -1.40 5.36
C ARG A 46 7.61 -2.61 4.47
N TRP A 47 8.64 -3.45 4.42
CA TRP A 47 8.68 -4.63 3.57
C TRP A 47 8.02 -5.83 4.22
N GLU A 48 7.39 -6.66 3.39
CA GLU A 48 7.03 -8.02 3.80
C GLU A 48 8.29 -8.88 3.93
N GLY A 49 8.43 -9.55 5.07
CA GLY A 49 9.70 -10.13 5.52
C GLY A 49 10.45 -9.25 6.52
N GLY A 50 9.95 -8.04 6.78
CA GLY A 50 10.45 -7.15 7.81
C GLY A 50 11.46 -6.11 7.31
N GLY A 51 11.65 -5.09 8.14
CA GLY A 51 12.47 -3.93 7.83
C GLY A 51 11.67 -2.76 7.26
N VAL A 52 12.15 -1.56 7.54
CA VAL A 52 11.63 -0.30 6.99
C VAL A 52 12.76 0.35 6.21
N SER A 53 12.45 0.88 5.02
CA SER A 53 13.43 1.53 4.16
C SER A 53 12.89 2.85 3.64
N MET A 54 13.73 3.87 3.64
CA MET A 54 13.46 5.14 2.96
C MET A 54 13.96 5.06 1.53
N ILE A 55 13.06 5.24 0.57
CA ILE A 55 13.33 4.95 -0.83
C ILE A 55 12.79 6.07 -1.71
N HIS A 56 13.50 6.34 -2.82
CA HIS A 56 13.04 7.27 -3.82
C HIS A 56 11.80 6.71 -4.53
N PRO A 57 10.73 7.50 -4.72
CA PRO A 57 9.47 7.01 -5.31
C PRO A 57 9.63 6.32 -6.67
N ASN A 58 10.59 6.78 -7.49
CA ASN A 58 10.90 6.18 -8.80
C ASN A 58 11.59 4.80 -8.74
N ASN A 59 12.00 4.34 -7.54
CA ASN A 59 12.61 3.02 -7.38
C ASN A 59 11.58 1.94 -7.03
N VAL A 60 10.29 2.30 -6.94
CA VAL A 60 9.20 1.38 -6.67
C VAL A 60 8.07 1.57 -7.68
N THR A 61 7.27 0.54 -7.86
CA THR A 61 6.11 0.55 -8.74
C THR A 61 4.84 0.43 -7.91
N LEU A 62 3.90 1.36 -8.12
CA LEU A 62 2.59 1.35 -7.48
C LEU A 62 1.52 0.68 -8.36
N ASP A 63 1.73 0.64 -9.67
CA ASP A 63 0.79 0.06 -10.62
C ASP A 63 0.96 -1.47 -10.70
N PRO A 64 -0.06 -2.26 -10.32
CA PRO A 64 -0.02 -3.71 -10.46
C PRO A 64 0.10 -4.18 -11.91
N ALA A 65 -0.30 -3.36 -12.89
CA ALA A 65 -0.17 -3.69 -14.32
C ALA A 65 1.29 -3.62 -14.80
N ASP A 66 2.13 -2.85 -14.12
CA ASP A 66 3.57 -2.77 -14.38
C ASP A 66 4.33 -3.88 -13.62
N TRP A 67 3.64 -4.78 -12.92
CA TRP A 67 4.27 -5.87 -12.18
C TRP A 67 4.62 -7.03 -13.12
N PRO A 68 5.87 -7.48 -13.10
CA PRO A 68 6.47 -8.26 -14.18
C PRO A 68 6.13 -9.76 -14.17
N ALA A 69 5.34 -10.28 -13.22
CA ALA A 69 5.04 -11.70 -13.16
C ALA A 69 3.60 -12.05 -12.76
N PRO A 70 2.98 -13.06 -13.40
CA PRO A 70 1.59 -13.48 -13.13
C PRO A 70 1.35 -14.07 -11.73
N TRP A 71 2.40 -14.47 -11.01
CA TRP A 71 2.29 -14.86 -9.59
C TRP A 71 2.23 -13.64 -8.64
N SER A 72 2.77 -12.49 -9.07
CA SER A 72 2.62 -11.22 -8.36
C SER A 72 1.19 -10.69 -8.48
N GLU A 73 0.55 -10.90 -9.64
CA GLU A 73 -0.85 -10.57 -9.90
C GLU A 73 -1.78 -11.33 -8.96
N LYS A 74 -1.59 -12.66 -8.81
CA LYS A 74 -2.39 -13.46 -7.88
C LYS A 74 -2.22 -13.04 -6.42
N LYS A 75 -0.98 -12.85 -5.95
CA LYS A 75 -0.71 -12.35 -4.58
C LYS A 75 -1.29 -10.95 -4.36
N CYS A 76 -1.30 -10.10 -5.40
CA CYS A 76 -1.89 -8.77 -5.33
C CYS A 76 -3.41 -8.82 -5.27
N LEU A 77 -4.04 -9.63 -6.12
CA LEU A 77 -5.49 -9.83 -6.15
C LEU A 77 -5.98 -10.43 -4.84
N ASP A 78 -5.26 -11.42 -4.28
CA ASP A 78 -5.60 -12.00 -2.98
C ASP A 78 -5.52 -10.95 -1.86
N LYS A 79 -4.52 -10.07 -1.88
CA LYS A 79 -4.38 -8.98 -0.89
C LYS A 79 -5.35 -7.82 -1.10
N LEU A 80 -5.63 -7.43 -2.34
CA LEU A 80 -6.65 -6.46 -2.68
C LEU A 80 -8.02 -6.98 -2.24
N ALA A 81 -8.34 -8.23 -2.55
CA ALA A 81 -9.56 -8.89 -2.10
C ALA A 81 -9.64 -8.93 -0.57
N GLN A 82 -8.54 -9.24 0.11
CA GLN A 82 -8.47 -9.24 1.57
C GLN A 82 -8.69 -7.83 2.16
N ARG A 83 -8.04 -6.79 1.63
CA ARG A 83 -8.24 -5.39 2.04
C ARG A 83 -9.66 -4.89 1.77
N THR A 84 -10.25 -5.28 0.64
CA THR A 84 -11.62 -4.92 0.29
C THR A 84 -12.60 -5.59 1.25
N ARG A 85 -12.34 -6.84 1.63
CA ARG A 85 -13.11 -7.57 2.62
C ARG A 85 -12.98 -6.98 4.03
N GLU A 86 -11.77 -6.60 4.45
CA GLU A 86 -11.55 -5.91 5.73
C GLU A 86 -12.24 -4.54 5.79
N ALA A 87 -12.20 -3.78 4.68
CA ALA A 87 -12.89 -2.51 4.57
C ALA A 87 -14.42 -2.67 4.58
N ASP A 88 -14.95 -3.69 3.90
CA ASP A 88 -16.38 -4.02 3.89
C ASP A 88 -16.86 -4.54 5.25
N GLU A 89 -16.04 -5.33 5.94
CA GLU A 89 -16.33 -5.79 7.30
C GLU A 89 -16.30 -4.64 8.31
N ALA A 90 -15.33 -3.72 8.19
CA ALA A 90 -15.28 -2.50 8.98
C ALA A 90 -16.52 -1.61 8.73
N ALA A 91 -16.93 -1.45 7.46
CA ALA A 91 -18.12 -0.70 7.09
C ALA A 91 -19.41 -1.37 7.60
N SER A 92 -19.50 -2.70 7.51
CA SER A 92 -20.63 -3.49 8.00
C SER A 92 -20.73 -3.45 9.54
N ARG A 93 -19.59 -3.47 10.24
CA ARG A 93 -19.52 -3.31 11.70
C ARG A 93 -19.96 -1.91 12.14
N ALA A 94 -19.54 -0.87 11.41
CA ALA A 94 -19.96 0.51 11.69
C ALA A 94 -21.47 0.73 11.45
N ARG A 95 -22.07 0.09 10.43
CA ARG A 95 -23.53 0.14 10.22
C ARG A 95 -24.30 -0.62 11.31
N ARG A 96 -23.79 -1.76 11.78
CA ARG A 96 -24.40 -2.53 12.87
C ARG A 96 -24.35 -1.81 14.23
N SER A 97 -23.32 -1.03 14.51
CA SER A 97 -23.26 -0.20 15.74
C SER A 97 -24.17 1.02 15.66
N SER A 98 -24.39 1.59 14.47
CA SER A 98 -25.31 2.71 14.26
C SER A 98 -26.79 2.33 14.42
N LEU A 99 -27.17 1.09 14.09
CA LEU A 99 -28.54 0.57 14.26
C LEU A 99 -28.94 0.27 15.72
N PHE A 100 -27.97 0.12 16.63
CA PHE A 100 -28.25 -0.03 18.07
C PHE A 100 -28.25 1.30 18.85
N GLY A 101 -27.98 2.43 18.20
CA GLY A 101 -27.96 3.76 18.82
C GLY A 101 -29.30 4.52 18.78
N PHE A 102 -30.33 4.00 18.12
CA PHE A 102 -31.65 4.64 18.02
C PHE A 102 -32.70 3.85 18.81
N ARG A 103 -32.49 3.69 20.12
CA ARG A 103 -33.58 3.43 21.06
C ARG A 103 -33.81 4.71 21.86
N ILE A 104 -34.49 5.64 21.20
CA ILE A 104 -35.01 6.86 21.81
C ILE A 104 -36.00 6.41 22.90
N PHE A 105 -35.77 6.91 24.11
CA PHE A 105 -36.77 7.00 25.17
C PHE A 105 -38.02 7.69 24.62
N GLY A 106 -39.15 6.99 24.60
CA GLY A 106 -40.48 7.51 24.29
C GLY A 106 -41.52 6.53 24.77
#